data_AF-A0A7W1DQY2-F1
#
_entry.id   AF-A0A7W1DQY2-F1
#
_cell.length_a   1.000
_cell.length_b   1.000
_cell.length_c   1.000
_cell.angle_alpha   90.00
_cell.angle_beta   90.00
_cell.angle_gamma   90.00
#
_symmetry.space_group_name_H-M   'P 1'
#
loop_
_entity.id
_entity.type
_entity.pdbx_description
1 polymer ?
#
loop_
_entity_poly.entity_id
_entity_poly.type
_entity_poly.pdbx_seq_one_letter_code
_entity_poly.pdbx_strand_id
1 'polypeptide(L)'
;MLPVIFSLVPVLAAALLASAQSPGTQPPPQAPIYRTNVTLVRTDVVPRDANGRFIPDLTRDNFTVLEDGEPQTISSFALVHGGRTFNT
;
A
#
# COMPACT_ATOMS: atom_id res chain seq x y z
N MET A 1 -37.55 -65.85 -31.22
CA MET A 1 -38.34 -64.61 -31.06
C MET A 1 -38.92 -64.60 -29.63
N LEU A 2 -38.30 -63.79 -28.74
CA LEU A 2 -38.67 -63.34 -27.37
C LEU A 2 -39.06 -64.36 -26.25
N PRO A 3 -38.90 -64.03 -24.94
CA PRO A 3 -38.22 -62.87 -24.32
C PRO A 3 -37.21 -63.21 -23.19
N VAL A 4 -36.29 -62.27 -22.96
CA VAL A 4 -35.39 -62.23 -21.79
C VAL A 4 -36.14 -61.56 -20.63
N ILE A 5 -36.19 -62.24 -19.48
CA ILE A 5 -36.76 -61.72 -18.23
C ILE A 5 -35.71 -60.78 -17.61
N PHE A 6 -35.97 -59.48 -17.68
CA PHE A 6 -35.17 -58.48 -16.96
C PHE A 6 -35.65 -58.44 -15.50
N SER A 7 -34.82 -58.97 -14.61
CA SER A 7 -35.05 -58.87 -13.17
C SER A 7 -34.85 -57.42 -12.72
N LEU A 8 -35.87 -56.88 -12.08
CA LEU A 8 -35.94 -55.54 -11.50
C LEU A 8 -35.26 -55.54 -10.11
N VAL A 9 -34.67 -54.39 -9.76
CA VAL A 9 -34.23 -53.94 -8.40
C VAL A 9 -32.76 -54.25 -8.04
N PRO A 10 -31.95 -53.27 -7.54
CA PRO A 10 -32.34 -52.01 -6.89
C PRO A 10 -31.70 -50.74 -7.51
N VAL A 11 -32.53 -49.82 -7.98
CA VAL A 11 -32.14 -48.40 -8.21
C VAL A 11 -32.31 -47.56 -6.93
N LEU A 12 -32.80 -48.14 -5.84
CA LEU A 12 -33.23 -47.40 -4.65
C LEU A 12 -32.09 -47.00 -3.68
N ALA A 13 -30.89 -47.58 -3.79
CA ALA A 13 -29.78 -47.28 -2.87
C ALA A 13 -29.03 -45.98 -3.20
N ALA A 14 -29.08 -45.50 -4.44
CA ALA A 14 -28.33 -44.31 -4.86
C ALA A 14 -28.98 -42.98 -4.46
N ALA A 15 -30.28 -42.99 -4.13
CA ALA A 15 -31.01 -41.75 -3.81
C ALA A 15 -30.67 -41.18 -2.42
N LEU A 16 -30.16 -42.00 -1.49
CA LEU A 16 -29.85 -41.56 -0.12
C LEU A 16 -28.54 -40.79 -0.01
N LEU A 17 -27.55 -41.06 -0.88
CA LEU A 17 -26.24 -40.39 -0.84
C LEU A 17 -26.25 -38.99 -1.48
N ALA A 18 -27.26 -38.66 -2.28
CA ALA A 18 -27.38 -37.37 -2.95
C ALA A 18 -27.88 -36.23 -2.02
N SER A 19 -28.40 -36.56 -0.84
CA SER A 19 -29.03 -35.59 0.07
C SER A 19 -28.11 -34.95 1.12
N ALA A 20 -26.83 -35.34 1.17
CA ALA A 20 -25.91 -34.93 2.24
C ALA A 20 -25.01 -33.72 1.91
N GLN A 21 -25.16 -33.08 0.75
CA GLN A 21 -24.35 -31.92 0.39
C GLN A 21 -25.08 -30.62 0.75
N SER A 22 -24.98 -30.22 2.01
CA SER A 22 -25.31 -28.86 2.43
C SER A 22 -24.38 -27.88 1.70
N PRO A 23 -24.88 -26.80 1.09
CA PRO A 23 -24.03 -25.78 0.49
C PRO A 23 -23.13 -25.19 1.58
N GLY A 24 -21.84 -25.48 1.52
CA GLY A 24 -20.85 -24.88 2.42
C GLY A 24 -20.76 -23.39 2.14
N THR A 25 -20.97 -22.56 3.16
CA THR A 25 -20.69 -21.13 3.10
C THR A 25 -19.20 -20.91 2.87
N GLN A 26 -18.83 -20.56 1.64
CA GLN A 26 -17.45 -20.21 1.30
C GLN A 26 -17.13 -18.84 1.90
N PRO A 27 -15.99 -18.68 2.60
CA PRO A 27 -15.59 -17.38 3.14
C PRO A 27 -15.53 -16.33 2.03
N PRO A 28 -15.96 -15.08 2.30
CA PRO A 28 -15.89 -14.02 1.30
C PRO A 28 -14.44 -13.81 0.84
N PRO A 29 -14.20 -13.51 -0.44
CA PRO A 29 -12.87 -13.24 -0.96
C PRO A 29 -12.22 -12.10 -0.16
N GLN A 30 -11.03 -12.33 0.37
CA GLN A 30 -10.25 -11.30 1.05
C GLN A 30 -9.61 -10.38 0.01
N ALA A 31 -9.80 -9.07 0.16
CA ALA A 31 -9.14 -8.10 -0.69
C ALA A 31 -7.61 -8.09 -0.43
N PRO A 32 -6.78 -7.91 -1.47
CA PRO A 32 -5.33 -7.77 -1.29
C PRO A 32 -4.99 -6.59 -0.38
N ILE A 33 -4.08 -6.80 0.58
CA ILE A 33 -3.53 -5.72 1.42
C ILE A 33 -2.20 -5.28 0.81
N TYR A 34 -2.13 -4.03 0.37
CA TYR A 34 -0.88 -3.40 -0.07
C TYR A 34 -0.22 -2.66 1.10
N ARG A 35 1.09 -2.82 1.27
CA ARG A 35 1.89 -2.11 2.27
C ARG A 35 2.99 -1.33 1.56
N THR A 36 3.19 -0.09 1.98
CA THR A 36 4.28 0.79 1.51
C THR A 36 5.08 1.28 2.71
N ASN A 37 6.40 1.42 2.52
CA ASN A 37 7.29 2.09 3.47
C ASN A 37 7.75 3.42 2.88
N VAL A 38 7.98 4.41 3.74
CA VAL A 38 8.60 5.69 3.36
C VAL A 38 9.79 5.96 4.27
N THR A 39 10.85 6.53 3.72
CA THR A 39 12.03 6.97 4.47
C THR A 39 12.06 8.49 4.50
N LEU A 40 12.09 9.08 5.68
CA LEU A 40 12.31 10.52 5.83
C LEU A 40 13.81 10.82 5.77
N VAL A 41 14.24 11.59 4.78
CA VAL A 41 15.60 12.13 4.68
C VAL A 41 15.57 13.60 5.06
N ARG A 42 16.51 14.03 5.91
CA ARG A 42 16.71 15.43 6.28
C ARG A 42 18.08 15.90 5.80
N THR A 43 18.11 17.08 5.21
CA THR A 43 19.33 17.72 4.73
C THR A 43 19.43 19.11 5.34
N ASP A 44 20.55 19.40 6.00
CA ASP A 44 20.83 20.70 6.59
C ASP A 44 21.61 21.56 5.60
N VAL A 45 21.21 22.83 5.46
CA VAL A 45 21.84 23.80 4.57
C VAL A 45 22.19 25.08 5.32
N VAL A 46 23.36 25.66 5.01
CA VAL A 46 23.81 26.94 5.59
C VAL A 46 24.17 27.91 4.46
N PRO A 47 23.18 28.61 3.89
CA PRO A 47 23.39 29.57 2.81
C PRO A 47 24.25 30.74 3.28
N ARG A 48 25.21 31.18 2.45
CA ARG A 48 26.10 32.30 2.75
C ARG A 48 26.23 33.25 1.56
N ASP A 49 26.40 34.53 1.85
CA ASP A 49 26.71 35.55 0.85
C ASP A 49 28.18 35.49 0.39
N ALA A 50 28.56 36.37 -0.54
CA ALA A 50 29.93 36.45 -1.05
C ALA A 50 30.99 36.80 0.03
N ASN A 51 30.57 37.37 1.15
CA ASN A 51 31.42 37.70 2.29
C ASN A 51 31.41 36.59 3.36
N GLY A 52 30.74 35.45 3.10
CA GLY A 52 30.62 34.33 4.02
C GLY A 52 29.58 34.53 5.13
N ARG A 53 28.75 35.57 5.07
CA ARG A 53 27.71 35.85 6.09
C ARG A 53 26.49 34.96 5.84
N PHE A 54 25.91 34.43 6.91
CA PHE A 54 24.69 33.63 6.83
C PHE A 54 23.51 34.46 6.31
N ILE A 55 22.69 33.88 5.43
CA ILE A 55 21.49 34.50 4.87
C ILE A 55 20.26 33.93 5.61
N PRO A 56 19.61 34.69 6.51
CA PRO A 56 18.63 34.14 7.46
C PRO A 56 17.18 34.18 6.98
N ASP A 57 16.91 34.79 5.83
CA ASP A 57 15.56 35.12 5.36
C ASP A 57 15.09 34.26 4.18
N LEU A 58 15.82 33.17 3.86
CA LEU A 58 15.37 32.21 2.86
C LEU A 58 14.19 31.38 3.38
N THR A 59 13.21 31.22 2.51
CA THR A 59 11.99 30.44 2.74
C THR A 59 12.06 29.12 1.98
N ARG A 60 11.12 28.21 2.24
CA ARG A 60 10.97 26.95 1.49
C ARG A 60 11.00 27.16 -0.03
N ASP A 61 10.35 28.20 -0.52
CA ASP A 61 10.19 28.49 -1.96
C ASP A 61 11.51 28.88 -2.64
N ASN A 62 12.56 29.14 -1.86
CA ASN A 62 13.90 29.40 -2.38
C ASN A 62 14.71 28.12 -2.60
N PHE A 63 14.15 26.94 -2.31
CA PHE A 63 14.83 25.66 -2.44
C PHE A 63 14.07 24.70 -3.36
N THR A 64 14.84 23.98 -4.17
CA THR A 64 14.36 22.81 -4.91
C THR A 64 15.22 21.62 -4.50
N VAL A 65 14.57 20.54 -4.08
CA VAL A 65 15.25 19.25 -3.85
C VAL A 65 15.06 18.40 -5.10
N LEU A 66 16.15 17.88 -5.64
CA LEU A 66 16.13 16.98 -6.79
C LEU A 66 16.59 15.59 -6.36
N GLU A 67 15.91 14.57 -6.82
CA GLU A 67 16.35 13.17 -6.74
C GLU A 67 16.48 12.65 -8.17
N ASP A 68 17.69 12.25 -8.55
CA ASP A 68 18.00 11.84 -9.93
C ASP A 68 17.58 12.85 -11.01
N GLY A 69 17.60 14.14 -10.66
CA GLY A 69 17.20 15.25 -11.54
C GLY A 69 15.71 15.60 -11.47
N GLU A 70 14.88 14.81 -10.79
CA GLU A 70 13.45 15.03 -10.65
C GLU A 70 13.10 15.82 -9.37
N PRO A 71 12.27 16.88 -9.45
CA PRO A 71 11.85 17.65 -8.28
C PRO A 71 11.08 16.82 -7.24
N GLN A 72 11.50 16.95 -5.99
CA GLN A 72 10.86 16.31 -4.85
C GLN A 72 10.10 17.32 -3.99
N THR A 73 8.99 16.87 -3.41
CA THR A 73 8.18 17.70 -2.51
C THR A 73 8.88 17.86 -1.16
N ILE A 74 9.13 19.10 -0.74
CA ILE A 74 9.62 19.41 0.60
C ILE A 74 8.46 19.29 1.59
N SER A 75 8.44 18.20 2.36
CA SER A 75 7.38 17.89 3.34
C SER A 75 7.54 18.65 4.66
N SER A 76 8.76 19.04 5.01
CA SER A 76 9.08 19.77 6.25
C SER A 76 10.20 20.77 5.98
N PHE A 77 10.07 21.98 6.54
CA PHE A 77 11.08 23.02 6.46
C PHE A 77 11.15 23.74 7.81
N ALA A 78 12.37 24.04 8.26
CA ALA A 78 12.58 24.77 9.48
C ALA A 78 13.89 25.56 9.40
N LEU A 79 13.82 26.85 9.77
CA LEU A 79 15.01 27.66 9.96
C LEU A 79 15.54 27.43 11.38
N VAL A 80 16.81 27.05 11.50
CA VAL A 80 17.50 26.96 12.80
C VAL A 80 18.53 28.07 12.90
N HIS A 81 18.31 29.03 13.80
CA HIS A 81 19.19 30.18 13.97
C HIS A 81 19.33 30.55 15.46
N GLY A 82 20.57 30.77 15.92
CA GLY A 82 20.84 31.14 17.31
C GLY A 82 20.31 30.13 18.34
N GLY A 83 20.26 28.83 18.00
CA GLY A 83 19.72 27.78 18.86
C GLY A 83 18.19 27.70 18.90
N ARG A 84 17.48 28.47 18.07
CA ARG A 84 16.01 28.47 17.97
C ARG A 84 15.56 27.90 16.63
N THR A 85 14.45 27.17 16.66
CA THR A 85 13.79 26.64 15.46
C THR A 85 12.57 27.48 15.12
N PHE A 86 12.46 27.90 13.87
CA PHE A 86 11.32 28.61 13.31
C PHE A 86 10.66 27.72 12.26
N ASN A 87 9.42 27.31 12.52
CA ASN A 87 8.62 26.54 11.57
C ASN A 87 7.90 27.54 10.66
N THR A 88 8.33 27.62 9.41
CA THR A 88 7.77 28.51 8.39
C THR A 88 7.36 27.70 7.17
#